data_AF-A0A520BHH0-F1
#
_entry.id   AF-A0A520BHH0-F1
#
_cell.length_a   1.000
_cell.length_b   1.000
_cell.length_c   1.000
_cell.angle_alpha   90.00
_cell.angle_beta   90.00
_cell.angle_gamma   90.00
#
_symmetry.space_group_name_H-M   'P 1'
#
loop_
_entity.id
_entity.type
_entity.pdbx_description
1 polymer ?
#
loop_
_entity_poly.entity_id
_entity_poly.type
_entity_poly.pdbx_seq_one_letter_code
_entity_poly.pdbx_strand_id
1 'polypeptide(L)' 'MANFQLTKDNAEKVKIKFLRKYRDLVAEPLDFTPGNEDKLVEDIMRLVKRDRTYVEFTLQKALADTKGNRL' A
#
# COMPACT_ATOMS: atom_id res chain seq x y z
N MET A 1 -10.78 3.08 -9.78
CA MET A 1 -10.49 1.67 -9.49
C MET A 1 -9.01 1.45 -9.49
N ALA A 2 -8.49 1.08 -8.31
CA ALA A 2 -7.11 0.67 -8.13
C ALA A 2 -6.87 -0.60 -8.95
N ASN A 3 -5.67 -0.74 -9.49
CA ASN A 3 -5.32 -1.87 -10.34
C ASN A 3 -4.88 -3.13 -9.56
N PHE A 4 -5.25 -3.22 -8.28
CA PHE A 4 -4.91 -4.34 -7.39
C PHE A 4 -6.05 -4.56 -6.39
N GLN A 5 -6.06 -5.72 -5.75
CA GLN A 5 -7.04 -6.08 -4.73
C GLN A 5 -6.34 -6.54 -3.47
N LEU A 6 -6.72 -5.97 -2.32
CA LEU A 6 -6.33 -6.49 -1.02
C LEU A 6 -7.26 -7.62 -0.61
N THR A 7 -6.73 -8.58 0.12
CA THR A 7 -7.50 -9.63 0.81
C THR A 7 -7.20 -9.55 2.29
N LYS A 8 -8.08 -10.15 3.11
CA LYS A 8 -7.86 -10.21 4.56
C LYS A 8 -6.50 -10.86 4.92
N ASP A 9 -6.02 -11.78 4.09
CA ASP A 9 -4.79 -12.53 4.31
C ASP A 9 -3.51 -11.75 3.95
N ASN A 10 -3.61 -10.77 3.05
CA ASN A 10 -2.47 -10.02 2.54
C ASN A 10 -2.41 -8.56 3.03
N ALA A 11 -3.54 -7.97 3.42
CA ALA A 11 -3.65 -6.54 3.76
C ALA A 11 -2.64 -6.13 4.84
N GLU A 12 -2.55 -6.89 5.94
CA GLU A 12 -1.62 -6.58 7.02
C GLU A 12 -0.15 -6.73 6.60
N LYS A 13 0.16 -7.74 5.78
CA LYS A 13 1.52 -7.93 5.26
C LYS A 13 1.95 -6.79 4.34
N VAL A 14 1.04 -6.36 3.45
CA VAL A 14 1.26 -5.24 2.54
C VAL A 14 1.44 -3.95 3.33
N LYS A 15 0.59 -3.69 4.33
CA LYS A 15 0.71 -2.54 5.24
C LYS A 15 2.07 -2.50 5.91
N ILE A 16 2.48 -3.58 6.56
CA ILE A 16 3.78 -3.66 7.25
C ILE A 16 4.93 -3.38 6.26
N LYS A 17 4.90 -4.01 5.09
CA LYS A 17 5.92 -3.79 4.05
C LYS A 17 5.95 -2.34 3.57
N PHE A 18 4.81 -1.80 3.20
CA PHE A 18 4.70 -0.43 2.74
C PHE A 18 5.22 0.57 3.78
N LEU A 19 4.83 0.41 5.04
CA LEU A 19 5.28 1.24 6.16
C LEU A 19 6.77 1.06 6.50
N ARG A 20 7.40 -0.08 6.18
CA ARG A 20 8.87 -0.20 6.29
C ARG A 20 9.59 0.72 5.31
N LYS A 21 9.05 0.88 4.09
CA LYS A 21 9.58 1.81 3.09
C LYS A 21 9.26 3.26 3.44
N TYR A 22 8.05 3.52 3.95
CA TYR A 22 7.59 4.84 4.35
C TYR A 22 7.32 4.91 5.85
N ARG A 23 8.40 4.85 6.63
CA ARG A 23 8.31 4.78 8.10
C ARG A 23 7.59 5.96 8.72
N ASP A 24 7.67 7.13 8.09
CA ASP A 24 7.02 8.35 8.58
C ASP A 24 5.49 8.28 8.48
N LEU A 25 4.95 7.39 7.63
CA LEU A 25 3.51 7.20 7.45
C LEU A 25 2.89 6.26 8.49
N VAL A 26 3.68 5.72 9.44
CA VAL A 26 3.17 4.84 10.50
C VAL A 26 2.14 5.56 11.39
N ALA A 27 2.28 6.88 11.55
CA ALA A 27 1.34 7.70 12.31
C ALA A 27 0.08 8.09 11.52
N GLU A 28 0.05 7.85 10.20
CA GLU A 28 -1.03 8.28 9.32
C GLU A 28 -2.19 7.27 9.33
N PRO A 29 -3.45 7.72 9.22
CA PRO A 29 -4.63 6.86 9.26
C PRO A 29 -4.90 6.17 7.91
N LEU A 30 -3.92 5.40 7.41
CA LEU A 30 -4.04 4.65 6.15
C LEU A 30 -4.91 3.41 6.31
N ASP A 31 -5.96 3.30 5.50
CA ASP A 31 -6.92 2.20 5.54
C ASP A 31 -6.58 1.11 4.51
N PHE A 32 -5.99 0.00 4.97
CA PHE A 32 -5.68 -1.17 4.15
C PHE A 32 -6.83 -2.19 4.08
N THR A 33 -8.07 -1.80 4.42
CA THR A 33 -9.22 -2.69 4.36
C THR A 33 -9.55 -3.08 2.91
N PRO A 34 -9.77 -4.38 2.59
CA PRO A 34 -10.24 -4.82 1.28
C PRO A 34 -11.50 -4.09 0.83
N GLY A 35 -11.52 -3.59 -0.40
CA GLY A 35 -12.62 -2.81 -0.98
C GLY A 35 -12.44 -1.29 -0.88
N ASN A 36 -11.45 -0.80 -0.11
CA ASN A 36 -11.13 0.63 -0.01
C ASN A 36 -9.85 1.02 -0.76
N GLU A 37 -9.38 0.22 -1.72
CA GLU A 37 -8.08 0.38 -2.38
C GLU A 37 -7.95 1.72 -3.12
N ASP A 38 -9.02 2.20 -3.75
CA ASP A 38 -9.03 3.51 -4.43
C ASP A 38 -8.70 4.65 -3.45
N LYS A 39 -9.39 4.68 -2.31
CA LYS A 39 -9.20 5.68 -1.27
C LYS A 39 -7.81 5.59 -0.67
N LEU A 40 -7.35 4.38 -0.39
CA LEU A 40 -5.99 4.13 0.10
C LEU A 40 -4.93 4.71 -0.85
N VAL A 41 -5.08 4.48 -2.15
CA VAL A 41 -4.16 5.02 -3.16
C VAL A 41 -4.18 6.54 -3.14
N GLU A 42 -5.35 7.18 -3.09
CA GLU A 42 -5.49 8.64 -3.04
C GLU A 42 -4.90 9.26 -1.76
N ASP A 43 -5.09 8.63 -0.60
CA ASP A 43 -4.49 9.04 0.67
C ASP A 43 -2.97 8.94 0.60
N ILE A 44 -2.43 7.81 0.13
CA ILE A 44 -0.99 7.61 -0.04
C ILE A 44 -0.40 8.62 -1.02
N MET A 45 -1.02 8.83 -2.18
CA MET A 45 -0.54 9.79 -3.19
C MET A 45 -0.32 11.18 -2.59
N ARG A 46 -1.26 11.65 -1.77
CA ARG A 46 -1.16 12.94 -1.07
C ARG A 46 -0.01 12.98 -0.08
N LEU A 47 0.16 11.91 0.70
CA LEU A 47 1.17 11.83 1.74
C LEU A 47 2.60 11.70 1.19
N VAL A 48 2.82 10.82 0.19
CA VAL A 48 4.14 10.62 -0.41
C VAL A 48 4.47 11.58 -1.54
N LYS A 49 3.50 12.41 -1.97
CA LYS A 49 3.61 13.34 -3.11
C LYS A 49 4.04 12.62 -4.40
N ARG A 50 3.39 11.49 -4.70
CA ARG A 50 3.64 10.67 -5.89
C ARG A 50 2.36 10.47 -6.68
N ASP A 51 2.52 10.14 -7.96
CA ASP A 51 1.39 9.81 -8.81
C ASP A 51 0.78 8.44 -8.46
N ARG A 52 -0.41 8.21 -9.03
CA ARG A 52 -1.19 6.99 -8.84
C ARG A 52 -0.42 5.76 -9.27
N THR A 53 0.20 5.83 -10.46
CA THR A 53 0.92 4.72 -11.07
C THR A 53 2.06 4.23 -10.19
N TYR A 54 2.83 5.14 -9.60
CA TYR A 54 3.92 4.79 -8.70
C TYR A 54 3.43 4.15 -7.39
N VAL A 55 2.33 4.67 -6.83
CA VAL A 55 1.73 4.13 -5.61
C VAL A 55 1.19 2.73 -5.85
N GLU A 56 0.38 2.55 -6.89
CA GLU A 56 -0.17 1.27 -7.29
C GLU A 56 0.94 0.24 -7.58
N PHE A 57 1.97 0.63 -8.33
CA PHE A 57 3.15 -0.22 -8.57
C PHE A 57 3.83 -0.65 -7.26
N THR A 58 3.99 0.28 -6.31
CA THR A 58 4.63 -0.02 -5.02
C THR A 58 3.79 -1.01 -4.19
N LEU A 59 2.47 -0.85 -4.17
CA LEU A 59 1.56 -1.74 -3.45
C LEU A 59 1.48 -3.12 -4.13
N GLN A 60 1.46 -3.19 -5.45
CA GLN A 60 1.54 -4.44 -6.21
C GLN A 60 2.84 -5.19 -5.94
N LYS A 61 3.98 -4.49 -5.84
CA LYS A 61 5.24 -5.12 -5.45
C LYS A 61 5.19 -5.71 -4.05
N ALA A 62 4.58 -5.00 -3.09
CA ALA A 62 4.38 -5.51 -1.73
C ALA A 62 3.48 -6.75 -1.70
N LEU A 63 2.50 -6.82 -2.61
CA LEU A 63 1.61 -7.98 -2.80
C LEU A 63 2.32 -9.17 -3.45
N ALA A 64 3.15 -8.93 -4.47
CA ALA A 64 3.81 -9.99 -5.24
C ALA A 64 4.89 -10.73 -4.45
N ASP A 65 5.62 -10.02 -3.59
CA ASP A 65 6.62 -10.64 -2.72
C ASP A 65 6.17 -10.54 -1.26
N THR A 66 5.42 -11.53 -0.76
CA THR A 66 5.02 -11.57 0.66
C THR A 66 6.05 -12.26 1.57
N LYS A 67 7.09 -12.88 1.01
CA LYS A 67 8.06 -13.71 1.75
C LYS A 67 9.47 -13.11 1.83
N GLY A 68 9.86 -12.32 0.84
CA GLY A 68 11.14 -11.62 0.78
C GLY A 68 11.08 -10.23 1.42
N ASN A 69 12.26 -9.64 1.66
CA ASN A 69 12.38 -8.30 2.27
C ASN A 69 12.58 -7.18 1.23
N ARG A 70 12.53 -7.49 -0.07
CA ARG A 70 12.64 -6.47 -1.12
C ARG A 70 11.27 -5.85 -1.40
N LEU A 71 11.27 -4.53 -1.56
CA LEU A 71 10.23 -3.73 -2.20
C LEU A 71 10.89 -3.02 -3.38
#